data_AF-A0A3M1X5A3-F1
#
_entry.id   AF-A0A3M1X5A3-F1
#
_cell.length_a   1.000
_cell.length_b   1.000
_cell.length_c   1.000
_cell.angle_alpha   90.00
_cell.angle_beta   90.00
_cell.angle_gamma   90.00
#
_symmetry.space_group_name_H-M   'P 1'
#
loop_
_entity.id
_entity.type
_entity.pdbx_description
1 polymer ?
#
loop_
_entity_poly.entity_id
_entity_poly.type
_entity_poly.pdbx_seq_one_letter_code
_entity_poly.pdbx_strand_id
1 'polypeptide(L)'
;MEGTVEKEKTWKYGSEPFYPNHILKQLVLICILMALLVSLAAFFPPPYLPKADPYVTPEHIKPEWYFLAAYQFLKAADKLQFIGMWAPKIIGILAQGVIGLLLFFLPFIDRNPSVRPSERPYALRIGITLAILYIIFTAWGYFS
;
A
#
# COMPACT_ATOMS: atom_id res chain seq x y z
N MET A 1 -25.46 -27.86 -30.03
CA MET A 1 -26.18 -27.83 -28.73
C MET A 1 -25.24 -27.68 -27.54
N GLU A 2 -23.93 -27.94 -27.66
CA GLU A 2 -22.95 -27.67 -26.58
C GLU A 2 -22.70 -26.18 -26.31
N GLY A 3 -22.58 -25.35 -27.35
CA GLY A 3 -22.27 -23.92 -27.18
C GLY A 3 -23.37 -23.08 -26.50
N THR A 4 -24.61 -23.58 -26.45
CA THR A 4 -25.71 -22.93 -25.72
C THR A 4 -25.66 -23.27 -24.23
N VAL A 5 -25.24 -24.49 -23.88
CA VAL A 5 -25.16 -24.99 -22.50
C VAL A 5 -23.96 -24.39 -21.74
N GLU A 6 -22.82 -24.17 -22.41
CA GLU A 6 -21.69 -23.45 -21.80
C GLU A 6 -22.04 -21.99 -21.50
N LYS A 7 -22.67 -21.29 -22.44
CA LYS A 7 -23.12 -19.91 -22.24
C LYS A 7 -24.03 -19.82 -21.01
N GLU A 8 -25.01 -20.70 -20.89
CA GLU A 8 -25.94 -20.72 -19.75
C GLU A 8 -25.25 -20.93 -18.39
N LYS A 9 -24.19 -21.76 -18.33
CA LYS A 9 -23.39 -21.94 -17.11
C LYS A 9 -22.56 -20.70 -16.74
N THR A 10 -22.02 -19.97 -17.74
CA THR A 10 -21.22 -18.76 -17.49
C THR A 10 -22.05 -17.60 -16.91
N TRP A 11 -23.30 -17.43 -17.37
CA TRP A 11 -24.21 -16.40 -16.83
C TRP A 11 -24.59 -16.64 -15.36
N LYS A 12 -24.52 -17.89 -14.88
CA LYS A 12 -24.85 -18.26 -13.49
C LYS A 12 -23.85 -17.71 -12.45
N TYR A 13 -22.65 -17.30 -12.88
CA TYR A 13 -21.59 -16.74 -12.01
C TYR A 13 -21.22 -15.29 -12.37
N GLY A 14 -21.95 -14.64 -13.27
CA GLY A 14 -21.61 -13.28 -13.72
C GLY A 14 -20.21 -13.15 -14.32
N SER A 15 -19.64 -14.25 -14.83
CA SER A 15 -18.28 -14.26 -15.39
C SER A 15 -18.31 -13.98 -16.89
N GLU A 16 -17.43 -13.07 -17.33
CA GLU A 16 -17.24 -12.75 -18.74
C GLU A 16 -16.06 -13.54 -19.33
N PRO A 17 -16.07 -13.86 -20.64
CA PRO A 17 -14.92 -14.47 -21.30
C PRO A 17 -13.66 -13.59 -21.16
N PHE A 18 -12.53 -14.20 -20.83
CA PHE A 18 -11.25 -13.50 -20.68
C PHE A 18 -10.85 -12.80 -21.98
N TYR A 19 -10.96 -13.50 -23.11
CA TYR A 19 -10.82 -12.93 -24.45
C TYR A 19 -12.17 -13.01 -25.18
N PRO A 20 -12.57 -11.96 -25.91
CA PRO A 20 -11.92 -10.65 -26.04
C PRO A 20 -12.35 -9.66 -24.95
N ASN A 21 -13.45 -9.93 -24.25
CA ASN A 21 -14.16 -8.94 -23.43
C ASN A 21 -13.33 -8.39 -22.27
N HIS A 22 -12.81 -9.27 -21.41
CA HIS A 22 -12.05 -8.82 -20.24
C HIS A 22 -10.78 -8.07 -20.64
N ILE A 23 -10.02 -8.60 -21.61
CA ILE A 23 -8.82 -7.95 -22.13
C ILE A 23 -9.12 -6.54 -22.66
N LEU A 24 -10.17 -6.38 -23.46
CA LEU A 24 -10.54 -5.07 -24.00
C LEU A 24 -10.91 -4.08 -22.88
N LYS A 25 -11.69 -4.52 -21.88
CA LYS A 25 -12.03 -3.70 -20.72
C LYS A 25 -10.80 -3.28 -19.92
N GLN A 26 -9.86 -4.21 -19.68
CA GLN A 26 -8.61 -3.91 -18.98
C GLN A 26 -7.71 -2.96 -19.78
N LEU A 27 -7.64 -3.11 -21.10
CA LEU A 27 -6.87 -2.22 -21.96
C LEU A 27 -7.41 -0.78 -21.90
N VAL A 28 -8.74 -0.62 -21.97
CA VAL A 28 -9.37 0.70 -21.80
C VAL A 28 -9.04 1.30 -20.44
N LEU A 29 -9.12 0.51 -19.36
CA LEU A 29 -8.76 0.98 -18.02
C LEU A 29 -7.30 1.42 -17.94
N ILE A 30 -6.37 0.65 -18.51
CA ILE A 30 -4.94 1.01 -18.58
C ILE A 30 -4.74 2.31 -19.36
N CYS A 31 -5.39 2.48 -20.50
CA CYS A 31 -5.32 3.72 -21.28
C CYS A 31 -5.81 4.93 -20.47
N ILE A 32 -6.90 4.78 -19.72
CA ILE A 32 -7.42 5.84 -18.84
C ILE A 32 -6.43 6.17 -17.72
N LEU A 33 -5.89 5.15 -17.04
CA LEU A 33 -4.91 5.33 -15.97
C LEU A 33 -3.62 5.98 -16.48
N MET A 34 -3.14 5.59 -17.66
CA MET A 34 -1.98 6.19 -18.32
C MET A 34 -2.26 7.64 -18.72
N ALA A 35 -3.42 7.92 -19.29
CA ALA A 35 -3.82 9.29 -19.63
C ALA A 35 -3.87 10.18 -18.38
N LEU A 36 -4.41 9.68 -17.27
CA LEU A 36 -4.42 10.39 -15.99
C LEU A 36 -2.99 10.66 -15.48
N LEU A 37 -2.11 9.65 -15.51
CA LEU A 37 -0.72 9.78 -15.06
C LEU A 37 0.06 10.81 -15.90
N VAL A 38 -0.05 10.74 -17.23
CA VAL A 38 0.58 11.70 -18.14
C VAL A 38 0.02 13.11 -17.93
N SER A 39 -1.29 13.23 -17.72
CA SER A 39 -1.92 14.52 -17.42
C SER A 39 -1.40 15.10 -16.11
N LEU A 40 -1.31 14.30 -15.04
CA LEU A 40 -0.74 14.74 -13.76
C LEU A 40 0.71 15.20 -13.91
N ALA A 41 1.54 14.43 -14.64
CA ALA A 41 2.94 14.80 -14.87
C ALA A 41 3.10 16.08 -15.71
N ALA A 42 2.21 16.31 -16.67
CA ALA A 42 2.23 17.50 -17.52
C ALA A 42 1.73 18.76 -16.79
N PHE A 43 0.66 18.65 -15.99
CA PHE A 43 0.08 19.79 -15.27
C PHE A 43 0.75 20.08 -13.92
N PHE A 44 1.35 19.08 -13.28
CA PHE A 44 2.03 19.19 -11.99
C PHE A 44 3.45 18.61 -12.08
N PRO A 45 4.36 19.25 -12.86
CA PRO A 45 5.73 18.77 -12.97
C PRO A 45 6.45 18.82 -11.60
N PRO A 46 7.32 17.84 -11.30
CA PRO A 46 8.08 17.85 -10.05
C PRO A 46 9.03 19.06 -10.01
N PRO A 47 9.33 19.59 -8.82
CA PRO A 47 10.27 20.70 -8.68
C PRO A 47 11.68 20.27 -9.10
N TYR A 48 12.41 21.15 -9.78
CA TYR A 48 13.82 20.94 -10.08
C TYR A 48 14.65 21.02 -8.78
N LEU A 49 15.24 19.89 -8.38
CA LEU A 49 16.16 19.84 -7.26
C LEU A 49 17.59 20.11 -7.74
N PRO A 50 18.41 20.85 -6.96
CA PRO A 50 19.82 21.03 -7.28
C PRO A 50 20.57 19.69 -7.27
N LYS A 51 21.73 19.65 -7.92
CA LYS A 51 22.61 18.48 -7.87
C LYS A 51 22.94 18.15 -6.42
N ALA A 52 22.93 16.86 -6.07
CA ALA A 52 23.24 16.40 -4.73
C ALA A 52 24.64 16.85 -4.29
N ASP A 53 24.71 17.49 -3.12
CA ASP A 53 25.93 17.90 -2.44
C ASP A 53 26.06 17.08 -1.13
N PRO A 54 27.10 16.26 -0.97
CA PRO A 54 27.27 15.45 0.25
C PRO A 54 27.59 16.28 1.51
N TYR A 55 27.94 17.56 1.38
CA TYR A 55 28.28 18.44 2.50
C TYR A 55 27.11 19.32 2.96
N VAL A 56 26.01 19.35 2.20
CA VAL A 56 24.86 20.22 2.48
C VAL A 56 23.57 19.39 2.54
N THR A 57 22.95 19.39 3.72
CA THR A 57 21.65 18.76 3.96
C THR A 57 20.56 19.84 3.92
N PRO A 58 19.62 19.81 2.95
CA PRO A 58 18.46 20.72 2.95
C PRO A 58 17.66 20.69 4.27
N GLU A 59 17.05 21.82 4.65
CA GLU A 59 16.38 21.96 5.97
C GLU A 59 15.07 21.17 6.10
N HIS A 60 14.36 20.90 5.00
CA HIS A 60 13.04 20.24 5.00
C HIS A 60 13.04 18.91 4.24
N ILE A 61 14.06 18.07 4.44
CA ILE A 61 14.12 16.74 3.81
C ILE A 61 13.11 15.81 4.47
N LYS A 62 12.12 15.40 3.70
CA LYS A 62 11.22 14.29 4.01
C LYS A 62 11.28 13.27 2.88
N PRO A 63 11.07 11.98 3.18
CA PRO A 63 10.94 10.99 2.13
C PRO A 63 9.59 11.14 1.42
N GLU A 64 9.44 10.40 0.33
CA GLU A 64 8.20 10.34 -0.43
C GLU A 64 7.00 9.92 0.42
N TRP A 65 5.79 10.32 0.00
CA TRP A 65 4.55 10.20 0.78
C TRP A 65 4.26 8.77 1.26
N TYR A 66 4.58 7.75 0.46
CA TYR A 66 4.38 6.35 0.80
C TYR A 66 5.37 5.83 1.86
N PHE A 67 6.46 6.55 2.12
CA PHE A 67 7.43 6.27 3.18
C PHE A 67 7.22 7.12 4.45
N LEU A 68 6.35 8.13 4.43
CA LEU A 68 6.15 9.03 5.57
C LEU A 68 5.70 8.31 6.84
N ALA A 69 4.84 7.29 6.74
CA ALA A 69 4.43 6.49 7.90
C ALA A 69 5.62 5.78 8.56
N ALA A 70 6.47 5.13 7.75
CA ALA A 70 7.66 4.44 8.22
C ALA A 70 8.67 5.42 8.84
N TYR A 71 8.87 6.57 8.21
CA TYR A 71 9.71 7.65 8.72
C TYR A 71 9.22 8.19 10.06
N GLN A 72 7.92 8.49 10.19
CA GLN A 72 7.36 8.98 11.44
C GLN A 72 7.40 7.93 12.54
N PHE A 73 7.23 6.66 12.19
CA PHE A 73 7.41 5.56 13.13
C PHE A 73 8.85 5.49 13.67
N LEU A 74 9.87 5.64 12.80
CA LEU A 74 11.27 5.71 13.22
C LEU A 74 11.54 6.91 14.14
N LYS A 75 11.05 8.10 13.80
CA LYS A 75 11.14 9.30 14.64
C LYS A 75 10.45 9.12 15.99
N ALA A 76 9.33 8.40 16.02
CA ALA A 76 8.65 8.05 17.27
C ALA A 76 9.47 7.04 18.09
N ALA A 77 10.18 6.11 17.43
CA ALA A 77 11.05 5.14 18.09
C ALA A 77 12.27 5.78 18.77
N ASP A 78 12.72 6.97 18.35
CA ASP A 78 13.75 7.74 19.06
C ASP A 78 13.35 8.07 20.51
N LYS A 79 12.05 8.12 20.82
CA LYS A 79 11.57 8.26 22.20
C LYS A 79 11.93 7.07 23.09
N LEU A 80 12.31 5.91 22.54
CA LEU A 80 12.79 4.75 23.30
C LEU A 80 14.28 4.86 23.70
N GLN A 81 14.96 5.98 23.42
CA GLN A 81 16.37 6.17 23.75
C GLN A 81 16.68 6.02 25.26
N PHE A 82 15.69 6.18 26.15
CA PHE A 82 15.85 5.91 27.60
C PHE A 82 16.19 4.45 27.92
N ILE A 83 15.88 3.51 27.02
CA ILE A 83 16.21 2.08 27.15
C ILE A 83 17.68 1.83 26.79
N GLY A 84 18.28 2.70 25.98
CA GLY A 84 19.65 2.61 25.50
C GLY A 84 19.81 3.24 24.13
N MET A 85 21.01 3.76 23.84
CA MET A 85 21.31 4.48 22.59
C MET A 85 21.17 3.61 21.32
N TRP A 86 21.27 2.29 21.46
CA TRP A 86 21.07 1.33 20.37
C TRP A 86 19.58 1.04 20.09
N ALA A 87 18.69 1.30 21.06
CA ALA A 87 17.31 0.83 21.03
C ALA A 87 16.48 1.43 19.88
N PRO A 88 16.50 2.76 19.61
CA PRO A 88 15.71 3.32 18.51
C PRO A 88 16.05 2.74 17.14
N LYS A 89 17.34 2.58 16.85
CA LYS A 89 17.83 2.07 15.56
C LYS A 89 17.37 0.63 15.33
N ILE A 90 17.53 -0.23 16.34
CA ILE A 90 17.21 -1.65 16.22
C ILE A 90 15.69 -1.86 16.25
N ILE A 91 15.00 -1.29 17.24
CA ILE A 91 13.55 -1.49 17.41
C ILE A 91 12.77 -0.86 16.26
N GLY A 92 13.15 0.35 15.85
CA GLY A 92 12.50 1.07 14.77
C GLY A 92 12.55 0.33 13.44
N ILE A 93 13.72 -0.21 13.07
CA ILE A 93 13.90 -0.98 11.83
C ILE A 93 13.22 -2.35 11.94
N LEU A 94 13.42 -3.07 13.05
CA LEU A 94 12.87 -4.42 13.21
C LEU A 94 11.34 -4.41 13.25
N ALA A 95 10.71 -3.45 13.93
CA ALA A 95 9.25 -3.38 14.02
C ALA A 95 8.59 -3.21 12.65
N GLN A 96 9.21 -2.46 11.74
CA GLN A 96 8.73 -2.33 10.35
C GLN A 96 8.86 -3.66 9.59
N GLY A 97 9.98 -4.36 9.75
CA GLY A 97 10.18 -5.70 9.20
C GLY A 97 9.16 -6.72 9.73
N VAL A 98 8.80 -6.63 11.02
CA VAL A 98 7.78 -7.49 11.64
C VAL A 98 6.40 -7.27 11.00
N ILE A 99 6.01 -6.03 10.69
CA ILE A 99 4.74 -5.75 9.98
C ILE A 99 4.75 -6.40 8.60
N GLY A 100 5.85 -6.25 7.84
CA GLY A 100 6.00 -6.88 6.53
C GLY A 100 5.95 -8.41 6.60
N LEU A 101 6.64 -9.02 7.57
CA LEU A 101 6.61 -10.46 7.80
C LEU A 101 5.23 -10.95 8.21
N LEU A 102 4.52 -10.22 9.08
CA LEU A 102 3.16 -10.57 9.49
C LEU A 102 2.22 -10.58 8.27
N LEU A 103 2.29 -9.57 7.40
CA LEU A 103 1.50 -9.53 6.16
C LEU A 103 1.89 -10.65 5.19
N PHE A 104 3.17 -10.97 5.08
CA PHE A 104 3.64 -12.10 4.26
C PHE A 104 3.10 -13.44 4.76
N PHE A 105 3.11 -13.64 6.08
CA PHE A 105 2.58 -14.85 6.72
C PHE A 105 1.06 -14.81 6.98
N LEU A 106 0.38 -13.74 6.57
CA LEU A 106 -1.06 -13.57 6.75
C LEU A 106 -1.90 -14.77 6.26
N PRO A 107 -1.67 -15.37 5.06
CA PRO A 107 -2.45 -16.53 4.63
C PRO A 107 -2.27 -17.77 5.51
N PHE A 108 -1.17 -17.86 6.27
CA PHE A 108 -0.90 -18.97 7.19
C PHE A 108 -1.46 -18.71 8.59
N ILE A 109 -1.51 -17.45 9.01
CA ILE A 109 -2.06 -17.01 10.29
C ILE A 109 -3.59 -17.03 10.24
N ASP A 110 -4.18 -16.47 9.18
CA ASP A 110 -5.62 -16.44 9.00
C ASP A 110 -6.08 -17.51 7.99
N ARG A 111 -6.28 -18.72 8.52
CA ARG A 111 -6.74 -19.90 7.77
C ARG A 111 -8.26 -20.00 7.66
N ASN A 112 -8.98 -18.88 7.78
CA ASN A 112 -10.43 -18.90 7.70
C ASN A 112 -10.87 -19.40 6.31
N PRO A 113 -11.72 -20.45 6.22
CA PRO A 113 -12.20 -20.97 4.94
C PRO A 113 -13.10 -19.99 4.18
N SER A 114 -13.68 -19.01 4.86
CA SER A 114 -14.44 -17.95 4.20
C SER A 114 -13.53 -16.80 3.74
N VAL A 115 -13.77 -16.32 2.52
CA VAL A 115 -13.13 -15.13 1.94
C VAL A 115 -14.00 -13.87 2.07
N ARG A 116 -15.23 -14.02 2.54
CA ARG A 116 -16.19 -12.91 2.59
C ARG A 116 -15.85 -11.95 3.73
N PRO A 117 -15.72 -10.64 3.48
CA PRO A 117 -15.39 -9.66 4.53
C PRO A 117 -16.37 -9.68 5.71
N SER A 118 -17.66 -9.89 5.45
CA SER A 118 -18.71 -9.98 6.48
C SER A 118 -18.56 -11.19 7.41
N GLU A 119 -17.91 -12.25 6.94
CA GLU A 119 -17.70 -13.50 7.68
C GLU A 119 -16.33 -13.54 8.38
N ARG A 120 -15.52 -12.46 8.26
CA ARG A 120 -14.20 -12.32 8.88
C ARG A 120 -14.07 -11.01 9.71
N PRO A 121 -14.94 -10.77 10.71
CA PRO A 121 -14.98 -9.50 11.41
C PRO A 121 -13.65 -9.16 12.11
N TYR A 122 -12.93 -10.14 12.65
CA TYR A 122 -11.65 -9.89 13.33
C TYR A 122 -10.53 -9.50 12.35
N ALA A 123 -10.37 -10.25 11.25
CA ALA A 123 -9.36 -9.95 10.23
C ALA A 123 -9.60 -8.57 9.60
N LEU A 124 -10.87 -8.24 9.32
CA LEU A 124 -11.26 -6.95 8.79
C LEU A 124 -10.99 -5.82 9.78
N ARG A 125 -11.34 -5.99 11.07
CA ARG A 125 -11.06 -5.00 12.12
C ARG A 125 -9.57 -4.73 12.28
N ILE A 126 -8.75 -5.79 12.29
CA ILE A 126 -7.28 -5.66 12.38
C ILE A 126 -6.73 -4.94 11.15
N GLY A 127 -7.14 -5.37 9.95
CA GLY A 127 -6.70 -4.75 8.69
C GLY A 127 -7.08 -3.27 8.57
N ILE A 128 -8.33 -2.92 8.91
CA ILE A 128 -8.79 -1.52 8.94
C ILE A 128 -8.03 -0.73 10.00
N THR A 129 -7.82 -1.28 11.21
CA THR A 129 -7.04 -0.60 12.25
C THR A 129 -5.62 -0.32 11.78
N LEU A 130 -4.95 -1.28 11.15
CA LEU A 130 -3.61 -1.09 10.58
C LEU A 130 -3.60 -0.03 9.47
N ALA A 131 -4.61 -0.02 8.60
CA ALA A 131 -4.75 0.98 7.54
C ALA A 131 -4.97 2.40 8.12
N ILE A 132 -5.84 2.54 9.13
CA ILE A 132 -6.08 3.81 9.83
C ILE A 132 -4.79 4.27 10.52
N LEU A 133 -4.09 3.37 11.23
CA LEU A 133 -2.80 3.70 11.85
C LEU A 133 -1.79 4.17 10.79
N TYR A 134 -1.67 3.47 9.67
CA TYR A 134 -0.79 3.89 8.57
C TYR A 134 -1.13 5.30 8.07
N ILE A 135 -2.41 5.63 7.89
CA ILE A 135 -2.87 6.97 7.50
C ILE A 135 -2.53 8.01 8.57
N ILE A 136 -2.78 7.71 9.85
CA ILE A 136 -2.45 8.61 10.97
C ILE A 136 -0.96 8.89 11.03
N PHE A 137 -0.12 7.86 10.91
CA PHE A 137 1.35 8.01 10.89
C PHE A 137 1.83 8.78 9.66
N THR A 138 1.20 8.57 8.49
CA THR A 138 1.48 9.33 7.26
C THR A 138 1.17 10.82 7.46
N ALA A 139 -0.03 11.13 7.96
CA ALA A 139 -0.44 12.50 8.23
C ALA A 139 0.46 13.15 9.28
N TRP A 140 0.79 12.44 10.36
CA TRP A 140 1.70 12.95 11.38
C TRP A 140 3.11 13.19 10.83
N GLY A 141 3.66 12.27 10.02
CA GLY A 141 4.95 12.47 9.36
C GLY A 141 4.96 13.66 8.39
N TYR A 142 3.83 13.93 7.76
CA TYR A 142 3.67 15.09 6.89
C TYR A 142 3.70 16.41 7.68
N PHE A 143 3.08 16.48 8.85
CA PHE A 143 2.99 17.72 9.65
C PHE A 143 4.11 17.90 10.70
N SER A 144 4.82 16.83 11.07
CA SER A 144 5.92 16.87 12.07
C SER A 144 7.27 17.25 11.52
#